data_AF-A0A9W8DDA7-F1
#
_entry.id   AF-A0A9W8DDA7-F1
#
_cell.length_a   1.000
_cell.length_b   1.000
_cell.length_c   1.000
_cell.angle_alpha   90.00
_cell.angle_beta   90.00
_cell.angle_gamma   90.00
#
_symmetry.space_group_name_H-M   'P 1'
#
loop_
_entity.id
_entity.type
_entity.pdbx_description
1 polymer ?
#
loop_
_entity_poly.entity_id
_entity_poly.type
_entity_poly.pdbx_seq_one_letter_code
_entity_poly.pdbx_strand_id
1 'polypeptide(L)'
;LKRLYKTVYEIKQKVIIDLAADRGAFIDQSQSLNIHMDGPNYQKLTSMHFYGWKKGLKTGMYYLRTKPATDAIKFTVDAEKVGAAVIAASKKQKDEKALTEEEEAMLQCSLENKDACMMCSG
;
A
#
# COMPACT_ATOMS: atom_id res chain seq x y z
N LEU A 1 0.92 5.75 -17.49
CA LEU A 1 -0.14 4.71 -17.48
C LEU A 1 -0.24 3.96 -16.14
N LYS A 2 0.85 3.39 -15.58
CA LYS A 2 0.81 2.64 -14.30
C LYS A 2 0.15 3.38 -13.12
N ARG A 3 0.32 4.71 -13.02
CA ARG A 3 -0.32 5.52 -11.97
C ARG A 3 -1.85 5.55 -12.03
N LEU A 4 -2.42 5.46 -13.24
CA LEU A 4 -3.86 5.51 -13.49
C LEU A 4 -4.52 4.16 -13.21
N TYR A 5 -3.83 3.06 -13.53
CA TYR A 5 -4.35 1.69 -13.39
C TYR A 5 -3.85 0.99 -12.13
N LYS A 6 -3.79 1.71 -11.00
CA LYS A 6 -3.48 1.10 -9.71
C LYS A 6 -4.65 0.24 -9.25
N THR A 7 -4.35 -0.97 -8.81
CA THR A 7 -5.30 -1.86 -8.15
C THR A 7 -5.54 -1.43 -6.71
N VAL A 8 -6.62 -1.92 -6.10
CA VAL A 8 -6.98 -1.58 -4.72
C VAL A 8 -5.93 -1.99 -3.69
N TYR A 9 -5.13 -3.03 -3.99
CA TYR A 9 -4.04 -3.51 -3.13
C TYR A 9 -2.78 -2.65 -3.22
N GLU A 10 -2.60 -1.91 -4.32
CA GLU A 10 -1.47 -0.99 -4.51
C GLU A 10 -1.75 0.41 -3.92
N ILE A 11 -3.02 0.71 -3.64
CA ILE A 11 -3.43 1.97 -3.01
C ILE A 11 -3.31 1.85 -1.50
N LYS A 12 -2.62 2.81 -0.88
CA LYS A 12 -2.55 2.92 0.59
C LYS A 12 -3.96 3.13 1.15
N GLN A 13 -4.42 2.24 2.03
CA GLN A 13 -5.79 2.28 2.58
C GLN A 13 -6.09 3.58 3.34
N LYS A 14 -5.08 4.25 3.90
CA LYS A 14 -5.23 5.59 4.49
C LYS A 14 -5.85 6.59 3.51
N VAL A 15 -5.46 6.55 2.23
CA VAL A 15 -6.00 7.46 1.20
C VAL A 15 -7.48 7.19 0.97
N ILE A 16 -7.90 5.93 0.98
CA ILE A 16 -9.31 5.54 0.85
C ILE A 16 -10.12 6.07 2.04
N ILE A 17 -9.56 6.02 3.25
CA ILE A 17 -10.18 6.53 4.48
C ILE A 17 -10.30 8.06 4.44
N ASP A 18 -9.25 8.77 4.02
CA ASP A 18 -9.29 10.23 3.85
C ASP A 18 -10.38 10.64 2.84
N LEU A 19 -10.41 10.01 1.66
CA LEU A 19 -11.44 10.25 0.65
C LEU A 19 -12.86 9.86 1.12
N ALA A 20 -12.97 8.89 2.03
CA ALA A 20 -14.25 8.52 2.64
C ALA A 20 -14.71 9.57 3.65
N ALA A 21 -13.79 10.15 4.42
CA ALA A 21 -14.08 11.21 5.36
C ALA A 21 -14.51 12.50 4.64
N ASP A 22 -13.80 12.87 3.56
CA ASP A 22 -14.09 14.09 2.79
C ASP A 22 -15.51 14.09 2.22
N ARG A 23 -15.92 12.97 1.61
CA ARG A 23 -17.31 12.85 1.09
C ARG A 23 -18.34 12.60 2.20
N GLY A 24 -17.90 12.16 3.38
CA GLY A 24 -18.76 11.85 4.53
C GLY A 24 -19.55 13.06 5.03
N ALA A 25 -19.06 14.29 4.80
CA ALA A 25 -19.76 15.52 5.12
C ALA A 25 -21.07 15.71 4.32
N PHE A 26 -21.19 15.05 3.16
CA PHE A 26 -22.35 15.15 2.27
C PHE A 26 -23.26 13.90 2.33
N ILE A 27 -23.04 13.00 3.28
CA ILE A 27 -23.79 11.74 3.45
C ILE A 27 -24.61 11.82 4.75
N ASP A 28 -25.93 11.74 4.62
CA ASP A 28 -26.89 11.82 5.72
C ASP A 28 -26.72 10.66 6.72
N GLN A 29 -26.64 9.43 6.22
CA GLN A 29 -26.42 8.21 6.97
C GLN A 29 -24.95 7.82 6.88
N SER A 30 -24.63 6.62 6.41
CA SER A 30 -23.27 6.14 6.28
C SER A 30 -23.03 5.57 4.88
N GLN A 31 -21.87 4.96 4.69
CA GLN A 31 -21.46 4.36 3.44
C GLN A 31 -20.73 3.04 3.67
N SER A 32 -20.88 2.11 2.73
CA SER A 32 -20.20 0.83 2.73
C SER A 32 -18.71 1.01 2.40
N LEU A 33 -17.85 1.01 3.44
CA LEU A 33 -16.41 1.17 3.29
C LEU A 33 -15.69 -0.18 3.34
N ASN A 34 -15.31 -0.72 2.18
CA ASN A 34 -14.51 -1.94 2.10
C ASN A 34 -13.01 -1.62 2.26
N ILE A 35 -12.33 -2.33 3.15
CA ILE A 35 -10.89 -2.20 3.38
C ILE A 35 -10.16 -3.39 2.78
N HIS A 36 -9.09 -3.12 2.03
CA HIS A 36 -8.28 -4.14 1.38
C HIS A 36 -6.87 -4.12 1.97
N MET A 37 -6.44 -5.23 2.57
CA MET A 37 -5.13 -5.29 3.23
C MET A 37 -4.37 -6.52 2.79
N ASP A 38 -3.12 -6.30 2.37
CA ASP A 38 -2.16 -7.37 2.18
C ASP A 38 -1.46 -7.70 3.51
N GLY A 39 -1.45 -8.97 3.90
CA GLY A 39 -0.93 -9.43 5.18
C GLY A 39 -1.53 -8.70 6.39
N PRO A 40 -2.80 -8.98 6.76
CA PRO A 40 -3.44 -8.34 7.90
C PRO A 40 -2.67 -8.64 9.20
N ASN A 41 -2.43 -7.60 9.99
CA ASN A 41 -1.84 -7.69 11.33
C ASN A 41 -2.72 -6.88 12.29
N TYR A 42 -2.86 -7.33 13.54
CA TYR A 42 -3.58 -6.63 14.58
C TYR A 42 -3.15 -5.17 14.72
N GLN A 43 -1.85 -4.89 14.72
CA GLN A 43 -1.36 -3.50 14.81
C GLN A 43 -1.85 -2.61 13.65
N LYS A 44 -1.88 -3.15 12.42
CA LYS A 44 -2.34 -2.42 11.23
C LYS A 44 -3.86 -2.22 11.25
N LEU A 45 -4.62 -3.24 11.65
CA LEU A 45 -6.07 -3.15 11.75
C LEU A 45 -6.50 -2.18 12.84
N THR A 46 -5.89 -2.26 14.02
CA THR A 46 -6.17 -1.37 15.15
C THR A 46 -5.85 0.08 14.80
N SER A 47 -4.66 0.37 14.27
CA SER A 47 -4.30 1.72 13.84
C SER A 47 -5.23 2.27 12.77
N MET A 48 -5.68 1.44 11.82
CA MET A 48 -6.63 1.81 10.78
C MET A 48 -8.02 2.17 11.37
N HIS A 49 -8.54 1.35 12.28
CA HIS A 49 -9.84 1.61 12.94
C HIS A 49 -9.80 2.90 13.75
N PHE A 50 -8.75 3.10 14.57
CA PHE A 50 -8.58 4.33 15.34
C PHE A 50 -8.40 5.55 14.44
N TYR A 51 -7.73 5.40 13.29
CA TYR A 51 -7.58 6.49 12.33
C TYR A 51 -8.93 6.91 11.74
N GLY A 52 -9.74 5.96 11.27
CA GLY A 52 -11.09 6.24 10.76
C GLY A 52 -12.03 6.83 11.80
N TRP A 53 -11.97 6.34 13.04
CA TRP A 53 -12.74 6.87 14.16
C TRP A 53 -12.37 8.32 14.49
N LYS A 54 -11.07 8.64 14.60
CA LYS A 54 -10.61 10.03 14.81
C LYS A 54 -11.00 10.98 13.68
N LYS A 55 -11.17 10.47 12.46
CA LYS A 55 -11.65 11.23 11.29
C LYS A 55 -13.17 11.40 11.24
N GLY A 56 -13.92 10.84 12.20
CA GLY A 56 -15.38 10.98 12.27
C GLY A 56 -16.15 10.07 11.30
N LEU A 57 -15.54 8.99 10.80
CA LEU A 57 -16.26 8.04 9.95
C LEU A 57 -17.31 7.28 10.76
N LYS A 58 -18.56 7.33 10.29
CA LYS A 58 -19.69 6.57 10.87
C LYS A 58 -19.51 5.05 10.71
N THR A 59 -19.02 4.62 9.55
CA THR A 59 -18.63 3.21 9.30
C THR A 59 -17.12 3.14 9.11
N GLY A 60 -16.42 2.55 10.08
CA GLY A 60 -14.96 2.36 10.02
C GLY A 60 -14.53 1.24 9.06
N MET A 61 -15.34 0.18 8.93
CA MET A 61 -15.06 -0.94 8.04
C MET A 61 -16.36 -1.73 7.77
N TYR A 62 -16.60 -2.09 6.52
CA TYR A 62 -17.68 -3.00 6.11
C TYR A 62 -17.14 -4.43 5.93
N TYR A 63 -16.36 -4.67 4.88
CA TYR A 63 -15.58 -5.90 4.73
C TYR A 63 -14.09 -5.65 4.82
N LEU A 64 -13.38 -6.57 5.47
CA LEU A 64 -11.95 -6.74 5.32
C LEU A 64 -11.70 -7.76 4.19
N ARG A 65 -11.04 -7.32 3.12
CA ARG A 65 -10.61 -8.17 2.01
C ARG A 65 -9.11 -8.37 2.10
N THR A 66 -8.70 -9.62 2.30
CA THR A 66 -7.29 -10.00 2.36
C THR A 66 -6.85 -10.54 1.01
N LYS A 67 -5.59 -10.32 0.64
CA LYS A 67 -4.98 -11.00 -0.50
C LYS A 67 -4.40 -12.35 -0.01
N PRO A 68 -4.62 -13.47 -0.72
CA PRO A 68 -3.93 -14.71 -0.40
C PRO A 68 -2.41 -14.53 -0.57
N ALA A 69 -1.62 -15.23 0.26
CA ALA A 69 -0.16 -15.13 0.25
C ALA A 69 0.47 -15.63 -1.06
N THR A 70 -0.23 -16.51 -1.78
CA THR A 70 0.19 -17.04 -3.08
C THR A 70 -0.88 -16.72 -4.13
N ASP A 71 -0.43 -16.20 -5.27
CA ASP A 71 -1.31 -16.01 -6.41
C ASP A 71 -1.68 -17.39 -6.99
N ALA A 72 -2.97 -17.65 -7.21
CA ALA A 72 -3.41 -18.88 -7.87
C ALA A 72 -2.82 -18.96 -9.29
N ILE A 73 -2.45 -20.17 -9.72
CA ILE A 73 -1.97 -20.44 -11.08
C ILE A 73 -3.07 -19.99 -12.06
N LYS A 74 -2.81 -18.91 -12.79
CA LYS A 74 -3.73 -18.40 -13.80
C LYS A 74 -3.57 -19.25 -15.05
N PHE A 75 -4.48 -20.20 -15.27
CA PHE A 75 -4.51 -20.97 -16.50
C PHE A 75 -4.94 -20.06 -17.65
N THR A 76 -4.03 -19.86 -18.60
CA THR A 76 -4.31 -19.15 -19.86
C THR A 76 -4.00 -20.11 -20.99
N VAL A 77 -4.72 -19.99 -22.10
CA VAL A 77 -4.65 -20.93 -23.24
C VAL A 77 -3.23 -21.00 -23.83
N ASP A 78 -2.44 -19.92 -23.70
CA ASP A 78 -1.04 -19.83 -24.14
C ASP A 78 -0.11 -19.41 -22.97
N ALA A 79 0.23 -20.35 -22.09
CA ALA A 79 1.07 -20.09 -20.92
C ALA A 79 2.49 -19.58 -21.26
N GLU A 80 3.06 -19.99 -22.40
CA GLU A 80 4.43 -19.64 -22.81
C GLU A 80 4.57 -18.16 -23.21
N LYS A 81 3.59 -17.61 -23.94
CA LYS A 81 3.58 -16.20 -24.35
C LYS A 81 3.38 -15.27 -23.16
N VAL A 82 2.58 -15.70 -22.18
CA VAL A 82 2.32 -14.95 -20.94
C VAL A 82 3.54 -14.99 -20.02
N GLY A 83 4.23 -16.13 -19.91
CA GLY A 83 5.45 -16.27 -19.11
C GLY A 83 6.54 -15.28 -19.53
N ALA A 84 6.80 -15.16 -20.84
CA ALA A 84 7.78 -14.21 -21.37
C ALA A 84 7.41 -12.74 -21.06
N ALA A 85 6.13 -12.38 -21.15
CA ALA A 85 5.63 -11.03 -20.84
C ALA A 85 5.71 -10.69 -19.34
N VAL A 86 5.42 -11.66 -18.46
CA VAL A 86 5.49 -11.48 -17.00
C VAL A 86 6.93 -11.33 -16.52
N ILE A 87 7.86 -12.13 -17.05
CA ILE A 87 9.30 -12.04 -16.71
C ILE A 87 9.87 -10.68 -17.16
N ALA A 88 9.46 -10.18 -18.33
CA ALA A 88 9.86 -8.86 -18.82
C ALA A 88 9.27 -7.70 -17.96
N ALA A 89 8.04 -7.84 -17.46
CA ALA A 89 7.41 -6.85 -16.59
C ALA A 89 8.03 -6.81 -15.18
N SER A 90 8.40 -7.96 -14.62
CA SER A 90 9.03 -8.08 -13.29
C SER A 90 10.44 -7.50 -13.25
N LYS A 91 11.21 -7.60 -14.35
CA LYS A 91 12.52 -6.92 -14.47
C LYS A 91 12.37 -5.40 -14.37
N LYS A 92 11.40 -4.82 -15.10
CA LYS A 92 11.14 -3.35 -15.07
C LYS A 92 10.73 -2.79 -13.71
N GLN A 93 10.15 -3.59 -12.81
CA GLN A 93 9.80 -3.14 -11.46
C GLN A 93 10.98 -3.14 -10.48
N LYS A 94 12.01 -3.98 -10.71
CA LYS A 94 13.25 -3.94 -9.93
C LYS A 94 14.08 -2.71 -10.26
N ASP A 95 14.11 -2.30 -11.52
CA ASP A 95 14.90 -1.15 -11.96
C ASP A 95 14.32 0.21 -11.49
N GLU A 96 13.00 0.34 -11.33
CA GLU A 96 12.33 1.57 -10.84
C GLU A 96 12.42 1.77 -9.31
N LYS A 97 12.92 0.77 -8.56
CA LYS A 97 12.99 0.79 -7.08
C LYS A 97 14.42 0.79 -6.53
N ALA A 98 15.42 0.88 -7.41
CA ALA A 98 16.78 1.19 -7.02
C ALA A 98 16.84 2.70 -6.75
N LEU A 99 16.96 3.08 -5.48
CA LEU A 99 17.37 4.44 -5.13
C LEU A 99 18.81 4.63 -5.64
N THR A 100 19.14 5.84 -6.08
CA THR A 100 20.53 6.16 -6.45
C THR A 100 21.42 6.17 -5.20
N GLU A 101 22.67 5.72 -5.30
CA GLU A 101 23.61 5.65 -4.16
C GLU A 101 23.77 7.01 -3.44
N GLU A 102 23.55 8.12 -4.14
CA GLU A 102 23.58 9.48 -3.60
C GLU A 102 22.38 9.79 -2.67
N GLU A 103 21.18 9.29 -2.98
CA GLU A 103 19.99 9.47 -2.15
C GLU A 103 20.06 8.63 -0.86
N GLU A 104 20.66 7.44 -0.91
CA GLU A 104 20.92 6.61 0.27
C GLU A 104 22.00 7.23 1.17
N ALA A 105 23.06 7.80 0.58
CA ALA A 105 24.11 8.50 1.32
C ALA A 105 23.60 9.77 2.01
N MET A 106 22.72 10.56 1.37
CA MET A 106 22.07 11.72 2.00
C MET A 106 21.14 11.31 3.15
N LEU A 107 20.46 10.15 3.04
CA LEU A 107 19.58 9.64 4.09
C LEU A 107 20.35 9.13 5.32
N GLN A 108 21.54 8.58 5.12
CA GLN A 108 22.45 8.17 6.21
C GLN A 108 23.07 9.35 6.97
N CYS A 109 23.20 10.52 6.33
CA CYS A 109 23.79 11.72 6.95
C CYS A 109 22.73 12.76 7.42
N SER A 110 21.43 12.47 7.29
CA SER A 110 20.37 13.40 7.69
C SER A 110 20.20 13.46 9.22
N LEU A 111 19.94 14.66 9.77
CA LEU A 111 19.77 14.91 11.21
C LEU A 111 18.63 14.08 11.85
N GLU A 112 17.69 13.59 11.04
CA GLU A 112 16.54 12.79 11.46
C GLU A 112 16.87 11.29 11.60
N ASN A 113 18.07 10.87 11.19
CA ASN A 113 18.51 9.46 11.19
C ASN A 113 19.69 9.21 12.14
N LYS A 114 19.62 9.83 13.33
CA LYS A 114 20.70 9.82 14.33
C LYS A 114 21.04 8.42 14.85
N ASP A 115 20.05 7.52 14.86
CA ASP A 115 20.19 6.15 15.40
C ASP A 115 20.80 5.15 14.38
N ALA A 116 20.91 5.51 13.10
CA ALA A 116 21.49 4.64 12.06
C ALA A 116 22.95 5.01 11.69
N CYS A 117 23.46 6.15 12.18
CA CYS A 117 24.81 6.61 11.87
C CYS A 117 25.83 6.03 12.85
N MET A 118 26.53 4.95 12.43
CA MET A 118 27.60 4.28 13.19
C MET A 118 28.80 5.19 13.54
N MET A 119 28.91 6.37 12.94
CA MET A 119 29.97 7.36 13.25
C MET A 119 29.55 8.35 14.34
N CYS A 120 28.25 8.45 14.68
CA CYS A 120 27.73 9.37 15.70
C CYS A 120 27.26 8.67 16.99
N SER A 121 27.41 7.35 17.08
CA SER A 121 27.06 6.54 18.26
C SER A 121 28.20 6.41 19.28
N GLY A 122 29.12 7.39 19.32
CA GLY A 122 30.20 7.51 20.30
C GLY A 122 29.96 8.68 21.24
#